data_AF-J9UTP9-F1
#
_entry.id   AF-J9UTP9-F1
#
_cell.length_a   1.000
_cell.length_b   1.000
_cell.length_c   1.000
_cell.angle_alpha   90.00
_cell.angle_beta   90.00
_cell.angle_gamma   90.00
#
_symmetry.space_group_name_H-M   'P 1'
#
loop_
_entity.id
_entity.type
_entity.pdbx_description
1 polymer ?
#
loop_
_entity_poly.entity_id
_entity_poly.type
_entity_poly.pdbx_seq_one_letter_code
_entity_poly.pdbx_strand_id
1 'polypeptide(L)'
;MPNNNGIIKNNNDYNRVINDLVNPNNTERVINNNERIINNTEKQINNNNNNNNKNNIVREENKIISTKENINKKEIIQKAQKDIAKYKTSKANNSVKRDYSNERNLKNTSNEGVYLVEYDENTGSITLIFRKRNIENNNSIEETIKTLLNGATDEENRDNIISCIPKDTELLDIFVAGDTVYLNFNESFEFNPLGNEGTMLQIYQLVYTATQFEGIDNVIFLINGNLNETIGAEGAIENMPFTRFE
;
A
#
# COMPACT_ATOMS: atom_id res chain seq x y z
N MET A 1 -9.08 -10.33 -33.32
CA MET A 1 -8.35 -9.25 -32.60
C MET A 1 -9.31 -8.63 -31.60
N PRO A 2 -9.30 -9.00 -30.31
CA PRO A 2 -10.08 -8.30 -29.31
C PRO A 2 -9.28 -7.12 -28.73
N ASN A 3 -9.95 -5.98 -28.64
CA ASN A 3 -9.51 -4.74 -28.00
C ASN A 3 -9.24 -4.97 -26.51
N ASN A 4 -8.03 -4.63 -26.07
CA ASN A 4 -7.65 -4.60 -24.65
C ASN A 4 -7.86 -3.17 -24.12
N ASN A 5 -9.06 -2.85 -23.66
CA ASN A 5 -9.31 -1.65 -22.85
C ASN A 5 -9.04 -1.99 -21.38
N GLY A 6 -7.76 -2.07 -21.02
CA GLY A 6 -7.34 -2.02 -19.62
C GLY A 6 -7.65 -0.64 -19.06
N ILE A 7 -8.72 -0.54 -18.28
CA ILE A 7 -9.02 0.64 -17.48
C ILE A 7 -7.89 0.76 -16.46
N ILE A 8 -7.02 1.74 -16.67
CA ILE A 8 -6.06 2.18 -15.66
C ILE A 8 -6.91 2.68 -14.48
N LYS A 9 -7.04 1.86 -13.43
CA LYS A 9 -7.68 2.28 -12.17
C LYS A 9 -6.82 3.40 -11.58
N ASN A 10 -7.33 4.62 -11.62
CA ASN A 10 -6.68 5.79 -11.00
C ASN A 10 -6.45 5.53 -9.50
N ASN A 11 -5.36 6.05 -8.94
CA ASN A 11 -5.07 6.06 -7.49
C ASN A 11 -6.24 6.58 -6.62
N ASN A 12 -7.12 7.40 -7.20
CA ASN A 12 -8.31 7.93 -6.54
C ASN A 12 -9.37 6.88 -6.19
N ASP A 13 -9.50 5.79 -6.96
CA ASP A 13 -10.48 4.74 -6.66
C ASP A 13 -10.02 3.87 -5.49
N TYR A 14 -8.71 3.61 -5.39
CA TYR A 14 -8.15 2.91 -4.23
C TYR A 14 -8.31 3.76 -2.97
N ASN A 15 -7.86 5.02 -2.97
CA ASN A 15 -8.04 5.92 -1.82
C ASN A 15 -9.52 6.11 -1.41
N ARG A 16 -10.46 6.04 -2.36
CA ARG A 16 -11.90 6.05 -2.07
C ARG A 16 -12.35 4.77 -1.38
N VAL A 17 -12.03 3.59 -1.95
CA VAL A 17 -12.35 2.30 -1.31
C VAL A 17 -11.75 2.24 0.09
N ILE A 18 -10.52 2.73 0.27
CA ILE A 18 -9.87 2.81 1.59
C ILE A 18 -10.59 3.73 2.56
N ASN A 19 -10.97 4.94 2.14
CA ASN A 19 -11.75 5.84 3.00
C ASN A 19 -13.09 5.21 3.39
N ASP A 20 -13.70 4.44 2.49
CA ASP A 20 -14.94 3.72 2.74
C ASP A 20 -14.74 2.54 3.71
N LEU A 21 -13.54 1.91 3.73
CA LEU A 21 -13.16 0.84 4.66
C LEU A 21 -12.73 1.36 6.05
N VAL A 22 -12.00 2.48 6.10
CA VAL A 22 -11.39 3.02 7.33
C VAL A 22 -12.30 4.05 8.03
N ASN A 23 -13.19 4.74 7.30
CA ASN A 23 -14.04 5.78 7.86
C ASN A 23 -15.44 5.85 7.19
N PRO A 24 -16.30 4.82 7.37
CA PRO A 24 -17.54 4.64 6.60
C PRO A 24 -18.57 5.79 6.76
N ASN A 25 -18.54 6.52 7.88
CA ASN A 25 -19.45 7.66 8.13
C ASN A 25 -19.02 8.95 7.41
N ASN A 26 -17.77 9.02 6.93
CA ASN A 26 -17.28 10.17 6.16
C ASN A 26 -17.71 10.05 4.69
N THR A 27 -17.89 8.82 4.20
CA THR A 27 -18.36 8.49 2.84
C THR A 27 -19.74 9.08 2.55
N GLU A 28 -20.71 8.94 3.45
CA GLU A 28 -22.04 9.56 3.26
C GLU A 28 -21.95 11.09 3.17
N ARG A 29 -21.07 11.73 3.96
CA ARG A 29 -20.87 13.18 3.91
C ARG A 29 -20.20 13.63 2.61
N VAL A 30 -19.21 12.89 2.14
CA VAL A 30 -18.50 13.17 0.89
C VAL A 30 -19.41 12.96 -0.33
N ILE A 31 -20.22 11.90 -0.35
CA ILE A 31 -21.23 11.66 -1.41
C ILE A 31 -22.23 12.80 -1.45
N ASN A 32 -22.81 13.17 -0.30
CA ASN A 32 -23.77 14.28 -0.21
C ASN A 32 -23.16 15.63 -0.61
N ASN A 33 -21.87 15.87 -0.30
CA ASN A 33 -21.18 17.08 -0.71
C ASN A 33 -20.84 17.06 -2.20
N ASN A 34 -20.44 15.92 -2.77
CA ASN A 34 -20.15 15.77 -4.19
C ASN A 34 -21.43 15.91 -5.02
N GLU A 35 -22.56 15.34 -4.60
CA GLU A 35 -23.86 15.55 -5.24
C GLU A 35 -24.26 17.03 -5.19
N ARG A 36 -24.04 17.72 -4.06
CA ARG A 36 -24.27 19.18 -3.97
C ARG A 36 -23.34 19.97 -4.89
N ILE A 37 -22.08 19.59 -5.01
CA ILE A 37 -21.11 20.23 -5.91
C ILE A 37 -21.49 19.99 -7.37
N ILE A 38 -21.85 18.76 -7.75
CA ILE A 38 -22.31 18.42 -9.11
C ILE A 38 -23.58 19.22 -9.42
N ASN A 39 -24.58 19.22 -8.55
CA ASN A 39 -25.82 19.98 -8.73
C ASN A 39 -25.56 21.50 -8.83
N ASN A 40 -24.60 22.03 -8.06
CA ASN A 40 -24.21 23.44 -8.15
C ASN A 40 -23.41 23.74 -9.42
N THR A 41 -22.57 22.81 -9.88
CA THR A 41 -21.75 22.93 -11.08
C THR A 41 -22.63 22.85 -12.33
N GLU A 42 -23.60 21.93 -12.38
CA GLU A 42 -24.62 21.86 -13.43
C GLU A 42 -25.48 23.14 -13.48
N LYS A 43 -25.84 23.70 -12.32
CA LYS A 43 -26.52 25.00 -12.24
C LYS A 43 -25.67 26.16 -12.77
N GLN A 44 -24.35 26.14 -12.53
CA GLN A 44 -23.43 27.17 -13.03
C GLN A 44 -23.08 26.99 -14.52
N ILE A 45 -23.01 25.74 -15.01
CA ILE A 45 -22.77 25.41 -16.42
C ILE A 45 -23.94 25.86 -17.29
N ASN A 46 -25.18 25.67 -16.83
CA ASN A 46 -26.37 26.11 -17.56
C ASN A 46 -26.49 27.65 -17.68
N ASN A 47 -25.75 28.41 -16.87
CA ASN A 47 -25.79 29.88 -16.89
C ASN A 47 -24.69 30.54 -17.73
N ASN A 48 -23.70 29.81 -18.26
CA ASN A 48 -22.56 30.40 -18.98
C ASN A 48 -22.29 29.68 -20.32
N ASN A 49 -23.12 29.98 -21.33
CA ASN A 49 -22.90 29.55 -22.71
C ASN A 49 -21.74 30.32 -23.36
N ASN A 50 -20.56 29.70 -23.43
CA ASN A 50 -19.48 29.98 -24.39
C ASN A 50 -18.51 28.77 -24.45
N ASN A 51 -18.76 27.83 -25.37
CA ASN A 51 -18.32 26.42 -25.26
C ASN A 51 -17.09 25.96 -26.09
N ASN A 52 -16.26 26.85 -26.67
CA ASN A 52 -15.15 26.38 -27.54
C ASN A 52 -13.72 26.63 -27.05
N ASN A 53 -13.47 27.41 -25.98
CA ASN A 53 -12.11 27.65 -25.46
C ASN A 53 -11.76 26.92 -24.16
N LYS A 54 -12.74 26.40 -23.40
CA LYS A 54 -12.51 25.71 -22.12
C LYS A 54 -11.94 24.29 -22.28
N ASN A 55 -12.33 23.58 -23.33
CA ASN A 55 -11.90 22.19 -23.55
C ASN A 55 -10.41 22.07 -23.87
N ASN A 56 -9.78 23.11 -24.43
CA ASN A 56 -8.34 23.08 -24.75
C ASN A 56 -7.48 23.37 -23.51
N ILE A 57 -7.89 24.33 -22.67
CA ILE A 57 -7.17 24.69 -21.43
C ILE A 57 -7.15 23.50 -20.45
N VAL A 58 -8.31 22.87 -20.22
CA VAL A 58 -8.41 21.70 -19.33
C VAL A 58 -7.58 20.51 -19.85
N ARG A 59 -7.50 20.31 -21.18
CA ARG A 59 -6.66 19.25 -21.77
C ARG A 59 -5.17 19.53 -21.62
N GLU A 60 -4.74 20.78 -21.78
CA GLU A 60 -3.34 21.18 -21.58
C GLU A 60 -2.92 21.08 -20.12
N GLU A 61 -3.75 21.53 -19.19
CA GLU A 61 -3.52 21.38 -17.75
C GLU A 61 -3.42 19.90 -17.34
N ASN A 62 -4.38 19.06 -17.77
CA ASN A 62 -4.35 17.61 -17.50
C ASN A 62 -3.11 16.93 -18.12
N LYS A 63 -2.65 17.38 -19.29
CA LYS A 63 -1.43 16.88 -19.94
C LYS A 63 -0.16 17.29 -19.18
N ILE A 64 -0.12 18.51 -18.65
CA ILE A 64 1.01 18.98 -17.83
C ILE A 64 1.05 18.24 -16.49
N ILE A 65 -0.10 18.03 -15.85
CA ILE A 65 -0.24 17.27 -14.60
C ILE A 65 0.26 15.83 -14.81
N SER A 66 -0.24 15.13 -15.83
CA SER A 66 0.19 13.75 -16.12
C SER A 66 1.68 13.67 -16.47
N THR A 67 2.24 14.68 -17.15
CA THR A 67 3.68 14.72 -17.44
C THR A 67 4.51 14.89 -16.17
N LYS A 68 4.10 15.77 -15.25
CA LYS A 68 4.79 15.98 -13.96
C LYS A 68 4.70 14.74 -13.06
N GLU A 69 3.53 14.10 -13.00
CA GLU A 69 3.34 12.84 -12.27
C GLU A 69 4.26 11.73 -12.81
N ASN A 70 4.35 11.60 -14.14
CA ASN A 70 5.25 10.63 -14.77
C ASN A 70 6.74 10.91 -14.49
N ILE A 71 7.15 12.19 -14.45
CA ILE A 71 8.53 12.57 -14.10
C ILE A 71 8.84 12.18 -12.65
N ASN A 72 7.95 12.54 -11.71
CA ASN A 72 8.12 12.21 -10.29
C ASN A 72 8.18 10.69 -10.08
N LYS A 73 7.27 9.93 -10.70
CA LYS A 73 7.26 8.46 -10.67
C LYS A 73 8.59 7.86 -11.13
N LYS A 74 9.16 8.39 -12.23
CA LYS A 74 10.44 7.94 -12.76
C LYS A 74 11.60 8.21 -11.80
N GLU A 75 11.63 9.36 -11.15
CA GLU A 75 12.65 9.71 -10.17
C GLU A 75 12.58 8.80 -8.93
N ILE A 76 11.37 8.53 -8.43
CA ILE A 76 11.13 7.61 -7.30
C ILE A 76 11.64 6.20 -7.63
N ILE A 77 11.28 5.65 -8.79
CA ILE A 77 11.74 4.32 -9.23
C ILE A 77 13.26 4.28 -9.38
N GLN A 78 13.87 5.31 -9.96
CA GLN A 78 15.34 5.38 -10.08
C GLN A 78 16.04 5.39 -8.71
N LYS A 79 15.48 6.13 -7.74
CA LYS A 79 15.99 6.10 -6.36
C LYS A 79 15.91 4.69 -5.78
N ALA A 80 14.74 4.03 -5.88
CA ALA A 80 14.56 2.68 -5.36
C ALA A 80 15.51 1.67 -6.00
N GLN A 81 15.69 1.71 -7.32
CA GLN A 81 16.65 0.87 -8.04
C GLN A 81 18.10 1.10 -7.57
N LYS A 82 18.48 2.35 -7.32
CA LYS A 82 19.79 2.69 -6.78
C LYS A 82 20.00 2.14 -5.37
N ASP A 83 19.00 2.26 -4.51
CA ASP A 83 19.03 1.73 -3.13
C ASP A 83 19.20 0.20 -3.14
N ILE A 84 18.44 -0.50 -4.00
CA ILE A 84 18.56 -1.96 -4.21
C ILE A 84 19.95 -2.33 -4.74
N ALA A 85 20.49 -1.62 -5.73
CA ALA A 85 21.81 -1.90 -6.29
C ALA A 85 22.91 -1.73 -5.23
N LYS A 86 22.87 -0.64 -4.46
CA LYS A 86 23.80 -0.39 -3.35
C LYS A 86 23.72 -1.50 -2.30
N TYR A 87 22.51 -1.92 -1.96
CA TYR A 87 22.29 -3.03 -1.04
C TYR A 87 22.89 -4.34 -1.56
N LYS A 88 22.57 -4.73 -2.80
CA LYS A 88 23.11 -5.94 -3.45
C LYS A 88 24.65 -5.96 -3.47
N THR A 89 25.29 -4.83 -3.80
CA THR A 89 26.76 -4.70 -3.76
C THR A 89 27.30 -4.87 -2.34
N SER A 90 26.66 -4.26 -1.34
CA SER A 90 27.09 -4.39 0.06
C SER A 90 26.92 -5.83 0.57
N LYS A 91 25.82 -6.50 0.19
CA LYS A 91 25.53 -7.88 0.55
C LYS A 91 26.57 -8.84 -0.04
N ALA A 92 26.90 -8.67 -1.32
CA ALA A 92 27.94 -9.47 -2.00
C ALA A 92 29.32 -9.30 -1.37
N ASN A 93 29.63 -8.11 -0.86
CA ASN A 93 30.91 -7.82 -0.20
C ASN A 93 30.95 -8.20 1.30
N ASN A 94 29.92 -8.89 1.82
CA ASN A 94 29.75 -9.22 3.25
C ASN A 94 29.89 -7.99 4.19
N SER A 95 29.64 -6.79 3.69
CA SER A 95 29.72 -5.55 4.46
C SER A 95 28.38 -5.12 5.06
N VAL A 96 27.30 -5.85 4.75
CA VAL A 96 26.01 -5.70 5.41
C VAL A 96 26.10 -6.29 6.81
N LYS A 97 25.82 -5.49 7.84
CA LYS A 97 25.49 -6.05 9.14
C LYS A 97 24.25 -6.92 8.94
N ARG A 98 24.41 -8.24 9.07
CA ARG A 98 23.31 -9.22 9.01
C ARG A 98 22.35 -9.12 10.21
N ASP A 99 22.58 -8.16 11.10
CA ASP A 99 21.57 -7.71 12.04
C ASP A 99 20.45 -6.99 11.26
N TYR A 100 19.60 -7.80 10.64
CA TYR A 100 18.24 -7.44 10.24
C TYR A 100 17.37 -7.11 11.49
N SER A 101 17.90 -7.42 12.68
CA SER A 101 17.62 -6.92 14.04
C SER A 101 18.01 -5.46 14.26
N ASN A 102 17.71 -4.55 13.32
CA ASN A 102 17.73 -3.14 13.69
C ASN A 102 16.56 -2.92 14.65
N GLU A 103 16.79 -3.21 15.93
CA GLU A 103 15.92 -2.82 17.03
C GLU A 103 15.62 -1.34 16.82
N ARG A 104 14.37 -1.06 16.47
CA ARG A 104 13.89 0.30 16.28
C ARG A 104 12.87 0.57 17.35
N ASN A 105 12.95 1.72 17.99
CA ASN A 105 11.88 2.10 18.90
C ASN A 105 10.56 2.13 18.14
N LEU A 106 9.46 1.81 18.81
CA LEU A 106 8.13 1.97 18.25
C LEU A 106 7.77 3.46 18.27
N LYS A 107 7.07 3.94 17.24
CA LYS A 107 6.61 5.35 17.14
C LYS A 107 5.71 5.76 18.31
N ASN A 108 4.98 4.81 18.88
CA ASN A 108 4.21 4.96 20.11
C ASN A 108 4.79 4.01 21.17
N THR A 109 4.84 4.42 22.44
CA THR A 109 5.33 3.59 23.57
C THR A 109 4.45 2.36 23.91
N SER A 110 3.50 2.03 23.03
CA SER A 110 2.62 0.87 23.13
C SER A 110 3.29 -0.40 22.58
N ASN A 111 2.79 -1.54 23.03
CA ASN A 111 3.27 -2.89 22.71
C ASN A 111 3.58 -3.12 21.23
N GLU A 112 4.57 -3.98 20.94
CA GLU A 112 4.87 -4.51 19.61
C GLU A 112 3.77 -5.49 19.13
N GLY A 113 3.48 -5.51 17.84
CA GLY A 113 2.43 -6.36 17.29
C GLY A 113 2.31 -6.28 15.78
N VAL A 114 1.21 -6.82 15.26
CA VAL A 114 0.95 -6.92 13.83
C VAL A 114 -0.41 -6.30 13.50
N TYR A 115 -0.58 -5.87 12.26
CA TYR A 115 -1.88 -5.41 11.76
C TYR A 115 -2.54 -6.52 10.94
N LEU A 116 -3.77 -6.88 11.30
CA LEU A 116 -4.62 -7.86 10.64
C LEU A 116 -5.91 -7.23 10.15
N VAL A 117 -6.73 -7.98 9.43
CA VAL A 117 -8.00 -7.52 8.88
C VAL A 117 -9.16 -8.10 9.68
N GLU A 118 -10.03 -7.25 10.21
CA GLU A 118 -11.29 -7.63 10.84
C GLU A 118 -12.44 -7.39 9.85
N TYR A 119 -13.36 -8.35 9.76
CA TYR A 119 -14.55 -8.28 8.93
C TYR A 119 -15.81 -8.34 9.79
N ASP A 120 -16.66 -7.31 9.71
CA ASP A 120 -17.98 -7.32 10.35
C ASP A 120 -19.01 -7.90 9.38
N GLU A 121 -19.54 -9.08 9.71
CA GLU A 121 -20.53 -9.77 8.87
C GLU A 121 -21.88 -9.04 8.78
N ASN A 122 -22.23 -8.21 9.77
CA ASN A 122 -23.51 -7.50 9.81
C ASN A 122 -23.47 -6.25 8.94
N THR A 123 -22.37 -5.50 8.99
CA THR A 123 -22.22 -4.24 8.23
C THR A 123 -21.49 -4.44 6.90
N GLY A 124 -20.79 -5.55 6.73
CA GLY A 124 -19.87 -5.79 5.61
C GLY A 124 -18.59 -4.94 5.70
N SER A 125 -18.32 -4.30 6.84
CA SER A 125 -17.15 -3.45 7.03
C SER A 125 -15.88 -4.27 7.13
N ILE A 126 -14.78 -3.76 6.56
CA ILE A 126 -13.45 -4.35 6.66
C ILE A 126 -12.54 -3.32 7.30
N THR A 127 -11.86 -3.67 8.39
CA THR A 127 -11.02 -2.74 9.14
C THR A 127 -9.65 -3.34 9.44
N LEU A 128 -8.61 -2.52 9.36
CA LEU A 128 -7.28 -2.93 9.75
C LEU A 128 -7.10 -2.73 11.27
N ILE A 129 -6.82 -3.81 11.99
CA ILE A 129 -6.75 -3.82 13.46
C ILE A 129 -5.37 -4.23 13.95
N PHE A 130 -4.85 -3.50 14.95
CA PHE A 130 -3.61 -3.85 15.63
C PHE A 130 -3.83 -5.00 16.61
N ARG A 131 -2.97 -6.01 16.55
CA ARG A 131 -2.97 -7.17 17.45
C ARG A 131 -1.60 -7.32 18.07
N LYS A 132 -1.55 -7.20 19.40
CA LYS A 132 -0.31 -7.40 20.16
C LYS A 132 0.24 -8.80 19.90
N ARG A 133 1.56 -8.90 19.76
CA ARG A 133 2.27 -10.17 19.63
C ARG A 133 3.42 -10.22 20.63
N ASN A 134 3.82 -11.44 20.98
CA ASN A 134 5.08 -11.65 21.66
C ASN A 134 6.13 -11.90 20.56
N ILE A 135 6.99 -10.93 20.31
CA ILE A 135 7.93 -10.96 19.19
C ILE A 135 9.33 -11.22 19.74
N GLU A 136 10.00 -12.22 19.19
CA GLU A 136 11.37 -12.53 19.58
C GLU A 136 12.29 -11.36 19.16
N ASN A 137 13.28 -11.03 19.98
CA ASN A 137 14.21 -9.91 19.73
C ASN A 137 13.54 -8.52 19.66
N ASN A 138 12.62 -8.25 20.60
CA ASN A 138 11.99 -6.96 20.93
C ASN A 138 12.30 -5.82 19.95
N ASN A 139 11.34 -5.48 19.09
CA ASN A 139 11.36 -4.39 18.13
C ASN A 139 12.17 -4.62 16.85
N SER A 140 12.33 -5.87 16.41
CA SER A 140 12.86 -6.19 15.09
C SER A 140 11.76 -6.09 14.04
N ILE A 141 11.97 -5.25 13.02
CA ILE A 141 11.05 -5.15 11.86
C ILE A 141 10.92 -6.53 11.18
N GLU A 142 12.03 -7.24 10.98
CA GLU A 142 12.02 -8.55 10.32
C GLU A 142 11.16 -9.55 11.08
N GLU A 143 11.36 -9.65 12.40
CA GLU A 143 10.66 -10.63 13.22
C GLU A 143 9.18 -10.29 13.35
N THR A 144 8.84 -9.00 13.35
CA THR A 144 7.45 -8.56 13.31
C THR A 144 6.77 -8.93 11.99
N ILE A 145 7.46 -8.76 10.86
CA ILE A 145 6.93 -9.15 9.55
C ILE A 145 6.78 -10.67 9.48
N LYS A 146 7.77 -11.45 9.94
CA LYS A 146 7.65 -12.92 10.03
C LYS A 146 6.49 -13.34 10.92
N THR A 147 6.30 -12.66 12.05
CA THR A 147 5.15 -12.90 12.94
C THR A 147 3.83 -12.62 12.24
N LEU A 148 3.74 -11.59 11.39
CA LEU A 148 2.56 -11.31 10.58
C LEU A 148 2.33 -12.39 9.50
N LEU A 149 3.40 -12.91 8.87
CA LEU A 149 3.30 -13.98 7.85
C LEU A 149 2.77 -15.29 8.43
N ASN A 150 2.93 -15.54 9.73
CA ASN A 150 2.28 -16.67 10.41
C ASN A 150 0.74 -16.55 10.40
N GLY A 151 0.20 -15.37 10.14
CA GLY A 151 -1.22 -15.10 9.97
C GLY A 151 -1.97 -14.81 11.27
N ALA A 152 -3.31 -14.85 11.16
CA ALA A 152 -4.21 -14.75 12.31
C ALA A 152 -4.21 -16.06 13.10
N THR A 153 -4.29 -15.96 14.42
CA THR A 153 -4.43 -17.12 15.31
C THR A 153 -5.81 -17.76 15.17
N ASP A 154 -5.96 -19.01 15.63
CA ASP A 154 -7.27 -19.69 15.63
C ASP A 154 -8.33 -18.93 16.46
N GLU A 155 -7.91 -18.21 17.50
CA GLU A 155 -8.80 -17.35 18.30
C GLU A 155 -9.27 -16.14 17.51
N GLU A 156 -8.35 -15.43 16.87
CA GLU A 156 -8.67 -14.28 16.01
C GLU A 156 -9.56 -14.68 14.83
N ASN A 157 -9.32 -15.84 14.21
CA ASN A 157 -10.17 -16.33 13.13
C ASN A 157 -11.62 -16.58 13.58
N ARG A 158 -11.85 -17.00 14.83
CA ARG A 158 -13.21 -17.16 15.39
C ARG A 158 -13.91 -15.82 15.62
N ASP A 159 -13.14 -14.76 15.76
CA ASP A 159 -13.62 -13.38 15.96
C ASP A 159 -13.61 -12.59 14.65
N ASN A 160 -13.64 -13.26 13.49
CA ASN A 160 -13.63 -12.67 12.15
C ASN A 160 -12.41 -11.77 11.85
N ILE A 161 -11.27 -12.06 12.47
CA ILE A 161 -9.99 -11.42 12.18
C ILE A 161 -9.13 -12.39 11.39
N ILE A 162 -8.79 -12.01 10.17
CA ILE A 162 -8.09 -12.84 9.20
C ILE A 162 -6.79 -12.18 8.76
N SER A 163 -5.89 -13.01 8.21
CA SER A 163 -4.79 -12.52 7.38
C SER A 163 -5.20 -12.60 5.91
N CYS A 164 -5.08 -11.49 5.19
CA CYS A 164 -5.21 -11.47 3.73
C CYS A 164 -3.91 -11.83 3.00
N ILE A 165 -2.83 -12.19 3.70
CA ILE A 165 -1.55 -12.54 3.08
C ILE A 165 -1.61 -14.01 2.60
N PRO A 166 -1.23 -14.32 1.33
CA PRO A 166 -1.20 -15.68 0.83
C PRO A 166 -0.31 -16.58 1.68
N LYS A 167 -0.80 -17.78 2.01
CA LYS A 167 -0.16 -18.71 2.96
C LYS A 167 1.28 -19.08 2.59
N ASP A 168 1.58 -19.18 1.29
CA ASP A 168 2.90 -19.59 0.80
C ASP A 168 3.84 -18.40 0.58
N THR A 169 3.49 -17.21 1.09
CA THR A 169 4.33 -16.01 1.06
C THR A 169 5.51 -16.17 2.03
N GLU A 170 6.73 -16.03 1.51
CA GLU A 170 7.95 -16.13 2.30
C GLU A 170 8.77 -14.84 2.22
N LEU A 171 9.18 -14.29 3.36
CA LEU A 171 10.16 -13.19 3.40
C LEU A 171 11.56 -13.74 3.09
N LEU A 172 12.05 -13.46 1.90
CA LEU A 172 13.37 -13.89 1.42
C LEU A 172 14.50 -12.99 1.92
N ASP A 173 14.23 -11.69 2.05
CA ASP A 173 15.21 -10.70 2.48
C ASP A 173 14.54 -9.40 2.94
N ILE A 174 15.24 -8.61 3.74
CA ILE A 174 14.78 -7.30 4.19
C ILE A 174 15.95 -6.33 4.31
N PHE A 175 15.77 -5.08 3.94
CA PHE A 175 16.74 -4.03 4.27
C PHE A 175 16.09 -2.67 4.39
N VAL A 176 16.77 -1.74 5.05
CA VAL A 176 16.32 -0.35 5.19
C VAL A 176 17.30 0.60 4.50
N ALA A 177 16.77 1.52 3.70
CA ALA A 177 17.52 2.64 3.14
C ALA A 177 16.80 3.96 3.46
N GLY A 178 17.39 4.76 4.36
CA GLY A 178 16.75 5.97 4.87
C GLY A 178 15.52 5.63 5.72
N ASP A 179 14.36 6.15 5.30
CA ASP A 179 13.04 5.97 5.91
C ASP A 179 12.23 4.82 5.27
N THR A 180 12.82 4.11 4.31
CA THR A 180 12.14 3.13 3.48
C THR A 180 12.64 1.73 3.80
N VAL A 181 11.73 0.83 4.16
CA VAL A 181 12.02 -0.61 4.26
C VAL A 181 11.68 -1.31 2.95
N TYR A 182 12.56 -2.19 2.52
CA TYR A 182 12.41 -3.02 1.34
C TYR A 182 12.15 -4.45 1.82
N LEU A 183 10.98 -4.98 1.49
CA LEU A 183 10.56 -6.32 1.83
C LEU A 183 10.63 -7.19 0.58
N ASN A 184 11.51 -8.18 0.58
CA ASN A 184 11.68 -9.10 -0.54
C ASN A 184 10.95 -10.41 -0.29
N PHE A 185 9.98 -10.72 -1.13
CA PHE A 185 9.16 -11.92 -1.03
C PHE A 185 9.38 -12.87 -2.22
N ASN A 186 8.91 -14.11 -2.07
CA ASN A 186 8.77 -15.07 -3.16
C ASN A 186 7.55 -14.74 -4.06
N GLU A 187 7.40 -15.47 -5.17
CA GLU A 187 6.35 -15.23 -6.18
C GLU A 187 4.92 -15.42 -5.65
N SER A 188 4.74 -16.20 -4.57
CA SER A 188 3.45 -16.39 -3.91
C SER A 188 2.80 -15.07 -3.49
N PHE A 189 3.61 -14.04 -3.22
CA PHE A 189 3.15 -12.70 -2.90
C PHE A 189 2.35 -12.04 -4.03
N GLU A 190 2.61 -12.39 -5.29
CA GLU A 190 1.92 -11.80 -6.45
C GLU A 190 0.52 -12.39 -6.68
N PHE A 191 0.19 -13.53 -6.04
CA PHE A 191 -1.05 -14.25 -6.28
C PHE A 191 -1.93 -14.25 -5.03
N ASN A 192 -2.82 -13.26 -4.94
CA ASN A 192 -3.83 -13.23 -3.90
C ASN A 192 -5.15 -13.86 -4.38
N PRO A 193 -5.68 -14.92 -3.72
CA PRO A 193 -6.92 -15.58 -4.14
C PRO A 193 -8.15 -14.68 -3.99
N LEU A 194 -8.07 -13.60 -3.20
CA LEU A 194 -9.13 -12.61 -3.03
C LEU A 194 -9.05 -11.48 -4.07
N GLY A 195 -8.22 -11.61 -5.11
CA GLY A 195 -8.09 -10.64 -6.19
C GLY A 195 -7.37 -9.36 -5.79
N ASN A 196 -7.71 -8.26 -6.47
CA ASN A 196 -7.01 -6.97 -6.32
C ASN A 196 -7.28 -6.35 -4.95
N GLU A 197 -8.50 -6.48 -4.46
CA GLU A 197 -8.91 -6.03 -3.12
C GLU A 197 -8.12 -6.79 -2.04
N GLY A 198 -7.99 -8.11 -2.18
CA GLY A 198 -7.13 -8.94 -1.32
C GLY A 198 -5.66 -8.53 -1.32
N THR A 199 -5.13 -8.31 -2.52
CA THR A 199 -3.73 -7.88 -2.72
C THR A 199 -3.47 -6.54 -2.02
N MET A 200 -4.44 -5.63 -2.06
CA MET A 200 -4.34 -4.35 -1.39
C MET A 200 -4.37 -4.49 0.14
N LEU A 201 -5.27 -5.31 0.70
CA LEU A 201 -5.32 -5.61 2.13
C LEU A 201 -4.03 -6.31 2.62
N GLN A 202 -3.48 -7.22 1.83
CA GLN A 202 -2.16 -7.83 2.05
C GLN A 202 -1.07 -6.76 2.17
N ILE A 203 -1.01 -5.81 1.23
CA ILE A 203 -0.05 -4.69 1.27
C ILE A 203 -0.23 -3.86 2.54
N TYR A 204 -1.46 -3.51 2.94
CA TYR A 204 -1.64 -2.65 4.11
C TYR A 204 -1.29 -3.30 5.43
N GLN A 205 -1.56 -4.60 5.60
CA GLN A 205 -1.12 -5.33 6.79
C GLN A 205 0.41 -5.20 6.94
N LEU A 206 1.16 -5.36 5.85
CA LEU A 206 2.62 -5.23 5.86
C LEU A 206 3.08 -3.79 6.07
N VAL A 207 2.45 -2.84 5.38
CA VAL A 207 2.80 -1.41 5.46
C VAL A 207 2.60 -0.89 6.88
N TYR A 208 1.42 -1.11 7.48
CA TYR A 208 1.15 -0.66 8.84
C TYR A 208 2.04 -1.38 9.85
N THR A 209 2.30 -2.66 9.66
CA THR A 209 3.20 -3.43 10.54
C THR A 209 4.64 -2.95 10.44
N ALA A 210 5.17 -2.64 9.26
CA ALA A 210 6.54 -2.16 9.10
C ALA A 210 6.73 -0.69 9.55
N THR A 211 5.74 0.16 9.33
CA THR A 211 5.84 1.61 9.61
C THR A 211 5.48 1.97 11.05
N GLN A 212 5.24 0.97 11.93
CA GLN A 212 5.10 1.19 13.37
C GLN A 212 6.42 1.56 14.05
N PHE A 213 7.53 1.26 13.37
CA PHE A 213 8.89 1.51 13.84
C PHE A 213 9.35 2.93 13.53
N GLU A 214 10.06 3.55 14.46
CA GLU A 214 10.60 4.89 14.35
C GLU A 214 11.54 5.02 13.14
N GLY A 215 11.38 6.13 12.40
CA GLY A 215 12.14 6.38 11.18
C GLY A 215 11.84 5.42 10.02
N ILE A 216 10.71 4.71 10.05
CA ILE A 216 10.18 3.96 8.89
C ILE A 216 8.83 4.56 8.49
N ASP A 217 8.80 5.18 7.32
CA ASP A 217 7.60 5.84 6.78
C ASP A 217 7.12 5.16 5.50
N ASN A 218 8.01 4.48 4.80
CA ASN A 218 7.75 3.91 3.48
C ASN A 218 8.08 2.41 3.44
N VAL A 219 7.31 1.66 2.65
CA VAL A 219 7.58 0.25 2.33
C VAL A 219 7.63 0.08 0.81
N ILE A 220 8.63 -0.66 0.32
CA ILE A 220 8.71 -1.09 -1.08
C ILE A 220 8.80 -2.62 -1.10
N PHE A 221 8.07 -3.24 -2.04
CA PHE A 221 8.05 -4.69 -2.19
C PHE A 221 8.95 -5.13 -3.33
N LEU A 222 9.70 -6.21 -3.12
CA LEU A 222 10.51 -6.87 -4.14
C LEU A 222 10.03 -8.31 -4.30
N ILE A 223 10.08 -8.82 -5.53
CA ILE A 223 9.78 -10.22 -5.84
C ILE A 223 11.06 -10.87 -6.33
N ASN A 224 11.52 -11.91 -5.64
CA ASN A 224 12.77 -12.61 -5.96
C ASN A 224 13.97 -11.65 -6.14
N GLY A 225 14.01 -10.58 -5.34
CA GLY A 225 15.05 -9.56 -5.33
C GLY A 225 14.92 -8.50 -6.43
N ASN A 226 13.82 -8.45 -7.17
CA ASN A 226 13.57 -7.50 -8.24
C ASN A 226 12.44 -6.52 -7.88
N LEU A 227 12.60 -5.27 -8.30
CA LEU A 227 11.56 -4.27 -8.22
C LEU A 227 10.69 -4.36 -9.48
N ASN A 228 9.51 -4.93 -9.34
CA ASN A 228 8.49 -4.93 -10.38
C ASN A 228 7.76 -3.58 -10.35
N GLU A 229 7.35 -3.05 -11.51
CA GLU A 229 6.59 -1.78 -11.59
C GLU A 229 5.21 -1.88 -10.93
N THR A 230 4.67 -3.10 -10.86
CA THR A 230 3.37 -3.42 -10.29
C THR A 230 3.43 -4.68 -9.42
N ILE A 231 2.44 -4.83 -8.55
CA ILE A 231 2.21 -5.98 -7.65
C ILE A 231 0.82 -6.54 -7.95
N GLY A 232 0.69 -7.86 -7.80
CA GLY A 232 -0.58 -8.58 -7.94
C GLY A 232 -0.77 -9.15 -9.33
N ALA A 233 -1.71 -10.09 -9.44
CA ALA A 233 -2.10 -10.67 -10.72
C ALA A 233 -2.45 -9.56 -11.73
N GLU A 234 -1.96 -9.72 -12.97
CA GLU A 234 -2.17 -8.75 -14.06
C GLU A 234 -1.59 -7.34 -13.84
N GLY A 235 -0.75 -7.15 -12.82
CA GLY A 235 -0.11 -5.86 -12.53
C GLY A 235 -1.08 -4.82 -11.94
N ALA A 236 -1.95 -5.26 -11.05
CA ALA A 236 -3.08 -4.48 -10.54
C ALA A 236 -2.71 -3.22 -9.72
N ILE A 237 -1.59 -3.24 -9.00
CA ILE A 237 -1.22 -2.20 -8.04
C ILE A 237 0.16 -1.66 -8.39
N GLU A 238 0.31 -0.34 -8.51
CA GLU A 238 1.62 0.26 -8.76
C GLU A 238 2.56 0.10 -7.55
N ASN A 239 3.78 -0.38 -7.78
CA ASN A 239 4.77 -0.60 -6.72
C ASN A 239 5.58 0.68 -6.44
N MET A 240 4.88 1.71 -5.98
CA MET A 240 5.50 2.92 -5.44
C MET A 240 5.74 2.76 -3.94
N PRO A 241 6.60 3.58 -3.31
CA PRO A 241 6.73 3.59 -1.86
C PRO A 241 5.35 3.71 -1.20
N PHE A 242 4.96 2.69 -0.44
CA PHE A 242 3.69 2.63 0.26
C PHE A 242 3.84 3.24 1.65
N THR A 243 2.91 4.12 2.03
CA THR A 243 2.84 4.75 3.35
C THR A 243 1.56 4.32 4.08
N ARG A 244 1.50 4.61 5.38
CA ARG A 244 0.21 4.61 6.08
C ARG A 244 -0.71 5.67 5.48
N PHE A 245 -2.01 5.52 5.72
CA PHE A 245 -2.97 6.59 5.46
C PHE A 245 -2.81 7.67 6.53
N GLU A 246 -2.87 8.92 6.10
CA GLU A 246 -3.00 10.09 6.97
C GLU A 246 -4.46 10.48 7.17
#